data_AF-A0A7J9CRK5-F1
#
_entry.id   AF-A0A7J9CRK5-F1
#
_cell.length_a   1.000
_cell.length_b   1.000
_cell.length_c   1.000
_cell.angle_alpha   90.00
_cell.angle_beta   90.00
_cell.angle_gamma   90.00
#
_symmetry.space_group_name_H-M   'P 1'
#
loop_
_entity.id
_entity.type
_entity.pdbx_description
1 polymer ?
#
loop_
_entity_poly.entity_id
_entity_poly.type
_entity_poly.pdbx_seq_one_letter_code
_entity_poly.pdbx_strand_id
1 'polypeptide(L)'
;SYPEETKFLRSELYKWAGDANCYDKDEPYVEVVTSPNNPDGSIRGTVVNREGGKAIHDLAYYWPQYAPITSKADHDAMLFTFSKATGHAGTRIGWAIVKDKVIAAKMVKFIEVSSIGVSREAQLRAAKVLGVIADECRNTDVKGENFFEYGRRLMSERWGKLREVGMKSNGVFSLPKYPRDYCKFTGEYTDSNPAFAWLKSKEGLNCENLLRDESKIITRGGPSFGVDSTYTRVSMLSRDVEFELLLERLAAVRGTVNGN
;
A
#
# COMPACT_ATOMS: atom_id res chain seq x y z
N SER A 1 -1.22 -12.09 -2.30
CA SER A 1 -2.01 -11.03 -2.97
C SER A 1 -3.48 -11.46 -2.99
N TYR A 2 -4.45 -10.59 -3.32
CA TYR A 2 -5.87 -11.05 -3.38
C TYR A 2 -6.10 -12.23 -4.32
N PRO A 3 -5.49 -12.28 -5.53
CA PRO A 3 -5.59 -13.46 -6.39
C PRO A 3 -5.05 -14.73 -5.73
N GLU A 4 -3.88 -14.66 -5.09
CA GLU A 4 -3.25 -15.80 -4.42
C GLU A 4 -4.12 -16.31 -3.27
N GLU A 5 -4.59 -15.43 -2.39
CA GLU A 5 -5.43 -15.80 -1.24
C GLU A 5 -6.75 -16.43 -1.70
N THR A 6 -7.41 -15.81 -2.68
CA THR A 6 -8.67 -16.30 -3.24
C THR A 6 -8.51 -17.70 -3.86
N LYS A 7 -7.41 -17.92 -4.58
CA LYS A 7 -7.09 -19.23 -5.18
C LYS A 7 -6.66 -20.26 -4.15
N PHE A 8 -5.94 -19.84 -3.11
CA PHE A 8 -5.46 -20.72 -2.04
C PHE A 8 -6.62 -21.29 -1.23
N LEU A 9 -7.61 -20.47 -0.88
CA LEU A 9 -8.77 -20.89 -0.09
C LEU A 9 -9.68 -21.87 -0.84
N ARG A 10 -9.63 -21.94 -2.19
CA ARG A 10 -10.42 -22.84 -3.03
C ARG A 10 -11.91 -22.89 -2.66
N SER A 11 -12.46 -21.72 -2.35
CA SER A 11 -13.87 -21.57 -1.97
C SER A 11 -14.80 -21.99 -3.12
N GLU A 12 -15.87 -22.70 -2.80
CA GLU A 12 -16.97 -22.94 -3.75
C GLU A 12 -17.93 -21.74 -3.85
N LEU A 13 -17.83 -20.79 -2.92
CA LEU A 13 -18.73 -19.63 -2.84
C LEU A 13 -18.28 -18.45 -3.70
N TYR A 14 -16.99 -18.37 -4.04
CA TYR A 14 -16.42 -17.26 -4.81
C TYR A 14 -15.14 -17.71 -5.51
N LYS A 15 -14.81 -17.03 -6.61
CA LYS A 15 -13.60 -17.28 -7.40
C LYS A 15 -12.95 -15.97 -7.82
N TRP A 16 -11.63 -15.99 -8.05
CA TRP A 16 -10.92 -14.84 -8.60
C TRP A 16 -11.40 -14.58 -10.04
N ALA A 17 -11.97 -13.41 -10.29
CA ALA A 17 -12.60 -13.07 -11.56
C ALA A 17 -11.74 -12.19 -12.49
N GLY A 18 -10.58 -11.70 -12.03
CA GLY A 18 -9.66 -10.91 -12.85
C GLY A 18 -9.60 -9.43 -12.46
N ASP A 19 -9.14 -8.60 -13.40
CA ASP A 19 -9.04 -7.16 -13.25
C ASP A 19 -10.43 -6.52 -13.32
N ALA A 20 -10.77 -5.69 -12.32
CA ALA A 20 -12.01 -4.94 -12.26
C ALA A 20 -12.22 -4.00 -13.46
N ASN A 21 -11.14 -3.46 -14.04
CA ASN A 21 -11.23 -2.58 -15.21
C ASN A 21 -11.71 -3.30 -16.48
N CYS A 22 -11.50 -4.61 -16.54
CA CYS A 22 -11.89 -5.46 -17.67
C CYS A 22 -13.10 -6.33 -17.35
N TYR A 23 -13.77 -6.09 -16.22
CA TYR A 23 -14.86 -6.93 -15.77
C TYR A 23 -16.16 -6.60 -16.52
N ASP A 24 -16.57 -7.52 -17.40
CA ASP A 24 -17.67 -7.33 -18.34
C ASP A 24 -18.84 -8.31 -18.15
N LYS A 25 -18.83 -9.08 -17.07
CA LYS A 25 -19.84 -10.11 -16.78
C LYS A 25 -21.04 -9.56 -16.04
N ASP A 26 -22.21 -10.13 -16.33
CA ASP A 26 -23.47 -9.81 -15.66
C ASP A 26 -23.75 -10.86 -14.57
N GLU A 27 -22.89 -10.88 -13.56
CA GLU A 27 -22.97 -11.78 -12.41
C GLU A 27 -22.62 -11.01 -11.12
N PRO A 28 -23.06 -11.46 -9.93
CA PRO A 28 -22.69 -10.83 -8.67
C PRO A 28 -21.17 -10.82 -8.46
N TYR A 29 -20.64 -9.69 -8.01
CA TYR A 29 -19.19 -9.50 -7.84
C TYR A 29 -18.84 -8.84 -6.50
N VAL A 30 -17.59 -9.06 -6.08
CA VAL A 30 -16.95 -8.31 -4.99
C VAL A 30 -15.72 -7.64 -5.55
N GLU A 31 -15.75 -6.32 -5.66
CA GLU A 31 -14.60 -5.50 -6.05
C GLU A 31 -13.75 -5.21 -4.82
N VAL A 32 -12.42 -5.40 -4.94
CA VAL A 32 -11.48 -5.02 -3.89
C VAL A 32 -10.73 -3.77 -4.35
N VAL A 33 -11.01 -2.65 -3.70
CA VAL A 33 -10.46 -1.33 -4.02
C VAL A 33 -9.36 -1.01 -3.01
N THR A 34 -8.10 -1.02 -3.42
CA THR A 34 -6.98 -0.58 -2.57
C THR A 34 -6.70 0.90 -2.82
N SER A 35 -6.79 1.74 -1.78
CA SER A 35 -6.65 3.19 -1.90
C SER A 35 -5.99 3.78 -0.64
N PRO A 36 -4.77 4.38 -0.73
CA PRO A 36 -3.86 4.40 -1.86
C PRO A 36 -3.46 2.99 -2.29
N ASN A 37 -3.34 2.80 -3.59
CA ASN A 37 -3.14 1.49 -4.20
C ASN A 37 -1.74 0.92 -3.94
N ASN A 38 -1.65 -0.41 -3.90
CA ASN A 38 -0.40 -1.16 -3.94
C ASN A 38 -0.32 -1.84 -5.31
N PRO A 39 0.64 -1.48 -6.19
CA PRO A 39 1.96 -0.94 -5.82
C PRO A 39 2.14 0.57 -6.05
N ASP A 40 1.29 1.21 -6.86
CA ASP A 40 1.61 2.51 -7.45
C ASP A 40 1.32 3.72 -6.54
N GLY A 41 0.55 3.57 -5.46
CA GLY A 41 0.15 4.66 -4.57
C GLY A 41 -0.98 5.55 -5.07
N SER A 42 -1.63 5.18 -6.19
CA SER A 42 -2.77 5.93 -6.74
C SER A 42 -3.97 5.90 -5.79
N ILE A 43 -4.69 7.01 -5.67
CA ILE A 43 -6.01 7.04 -5.02
C ILE A 43 -7.01 6.41 -5.98
N ARG A 44 -7.77 5.42 -5.50
CA ARG A 44 -8.73 4.65 -6.31
C ARG A 44 -10.13 4.65 -5.69
N GLY A 45 -11.11 4.46 -6.56
CA GLY A 45 -12.49 4.14 -6.23
C GLY A 45 -12.92 2.89 -6.99
N THR A 46 -14.20 2.53 -6.86
CA THR A 46 -14.80 1.43 -7.62
C THR A 46 -14.83 1.73 -9.11
N VAL A 47 -14.50 0.76 -9.95
CA VAL A 47 -14.57 0.89 -11.42
C VAL A 47 -15.66 0.04 -12.04
N VAL A 48 -16.15 -1.00 -11.35
CA VAL A 48 -17.25 -1.81 -11.86
C VAL A 48 -18.57 -1.11 -11.55
N ASN A 49 -19.19 -0.55 -12.59
CA ASN A 49 -20.46 0.16 -12.49
C ASN A 49 -21.62 -0.71 -12.99
N ARG A 50 -21.94 -1.78 -12.23
CA ARG A 50 -23.02 -2.72 -12.54
C ARG A 50 -23.84 -3.03 -11.30
N GLU A 51 -25.08 -3.47 -11.49
CA GLU A 51 -25.95 -3.85 -10.37
C GLU A 51 -25.44 -5.12 -9.67
N GLY A 52 -25.83 -5.31 -8.41
CA GLY A 52 -25.51 -6.51 -7.64
C GLY A 52 -24.07 -6.60 -7.08
N GLY A 53 -23.23 -5.59 -7.34
CA GLY A 53 -21.87 -5.52 -6.82
C GLY A 53 -21.74 -5.16 -5.34
N LYS A 54 -20.68 -5.63 -4.70
CA LYS A 54 -20.18 -5.13 -3.41
C LYS A 54 -18.74 -4.68 -3.54
N ALA A 55 -18.33 -3.71 -2.72
CA ALA A 55 -16.96 -3.22 -2.72
C ALA A 55 -16.34 -3.29 -1.32
N ILE A 56 -15.12 -3.82 -1.25
CA ILE A 56 -14.26 -3.80 -0.06
C ILE A 56 -13.17 -2.78 -0.32
N HIS A 57 -13.09 -1.74 0.50
CA HIS A 57 -12.06 -0.72 0.40
C HIS A 57 -10.92 -1.05 1.36
N ASP A 58 -9.78 -1.49 0.82
CA ASP A 58 -8.55 -1.66 1.58
C ASP A 58 -7.81 -0.33 1.68
N LEU A 59 -7.88 0.26 2.87
CA LEU A 59 -7.33 1.57 3.23
C LEU A 59 -6.07 1.40 4.10
N ALA A 60 -5.33 0.29 3.95
CA ALA A 60 -4.11 0.04 4.71
C ALA A 60 -3.09 1.19 4.63
N TYR A 61 -3.01 1.88 3.49
CA TYR A 61 -2.09 2.99 3.24
C TYR A 61 -2.76 4.37 3.33
N TYR A 62 -4.03 4.47 3.74
CA TYR A 62 -4.74 5.76 3.80
C TYR A 62 -4.40 6.52 5.10
N TRP A 63 -3.12 6.89 5.21
CA TRP A 63 -2.54 7.60 6.34
C TRP A 63 -1.68 8.78 5.86
N PRO A 64 -1.56 9.85 6.66
CA PRO A 64 -0.87 11.08 6.24
C PRO A 64 0.56 10.87 5.74
N GLN A 65 1.29 9.87 6.26
CA GLN A 65 2.66 9.59 5.81
C GLN A 65 2.76 9.09 4.36
N TYR A 66 1.68 8.63 3.75
CA TYR A 66 1.69 8.04 2.40
C TYR A 66 0.99 8.89 1.35
N ALA A 67 -0.12 9.53 1.73
CA ALA A 67 -0.93 10.32 0.82
C ALA A 67 -1.66 11.46 1.55
N PRO A 68 -1.99 12.56 0.86
CA PRO A 68 -2.89 13.59 1.37
C PRO A 68 -4.24 13.00 1.79
N ILE A 69 -4.74 13.40 2.97
CA ILE A 69 -6.09 13.05 3.41
C ILE A 69 -7.06 14.06 2.82
N THR A 70 -7.58 13.78 1.63
CA THR A 70 -8.46 14.69 0.88
C THR A 70 -9.92 14.65 1.37
N SER A 71 -10.33 13.53 1.95
CA SER A 71 -11.66 13.35 2.51
C SER A 71 -11.68 12.29 3.61
N LYS A 72 -12.70 12.34 4.47
CA LYS A 72 -13.00 11.22 5.37
C LYS A 72 -13.58 10.09 4.52
N ALA A 73 -12.91 8.94 4.49
CA ALA A 73 -13.41 7.77 3.78
C ALA A 73 -14.77 7.32 4.36
N ASP A 74 -15.71 6.98 3.48
CA ASP A 74 -17.08 6.64 3.85
C ASP A 74 -17.65 5.52 2.97
N HIS A 75 -17.03 4.34 3.03
CA HIS A 75 -17.43 3.17 2.25
C HIS A 75 -18.15 2.13 3.10
N ASP A 76 -18.84 1.18 2.44
CA ASP A 76 -19.63 0.14 3.12
C ASP A 76 -18.80 -0.84 3.95
N ALA A 77 -17.62 -1.21 3.44
CA ALA A 77 -16.64 -2.04 4.12
C ALA A 77 -15.24 -1.43 3.91
N MET A 78 -14.63 -0.96 5.00
CA MET A 78 -13.31 -0.35 4.99
C MET A 78 -12.34 -1.17 5.85
N LEU A 79 -11.20 -1.54 5.29
CA LEU A 79 -10.17 -2.31 5.98
C LEU A 79 -8.98 -1.41 6.31
N PHE A 80 -8.44 -1.57 7.52
CA PHE A 80 -7.25 -0.88 7.98
C PHE A 80 -6.31 -1.86 8.69
N THR A 81 -5.04 -1.52 8.79
CA THR A 81 -4.06 -2.34 9.49
C THR A 81 -3.13 -1.51 10.36
N PHE A 82 -2.85 -2.03 11.55
CA PHE A 82 -1.83 -1.50 12.45
C PHE A 82 -0.44 -1.56 11.81
N SER A 83 -0.20 -2.57 10.94
CA SER A 83 1.08 -2.82 10.30
C SER A 83 1.62 -1.63 9.49
N LYS A 84 0.73 -0.94 8.78
CA LYS A 84 1.08 0.17 7.88
C LYS A 84 0.78 1.52 8.50
N ALA A 85 -0.17 1.58 9.43
CA ALA A 85 -0.37 2.76 10.26
C ALA A 85 0.86 3.07 11.12
N THR A 86 1.43 2.07 11.81
CA THR A 86 2.42 2.30 12.88
C THR A 86 3.74 1.52 12.74
N GLY A 87 3.91 0.73 11.68
CA GLY A 87 5.10 -0.12 11.48
C GLY A 87 5.10 -1.43 12.31
N HIS A 88 4.07 -1.67 13.12
CA HIS A 88 3.98 -2.82 14.02
C HIS A 88 3.43 -4.09 13.34
N ALA A 89 4.03 -4.48 12.21
CA ALA A 89 3.54 -5.58 11.39
C ALA A 89 3.46 -6.93 12.11
N GLY A 90 4.38 -7.19 13.05
CA GLY A 90 4.42 -8.42 13.85
C GLY A 90 3.27 -8.56 14.87
N THR A 91 2.56 -7.48 15.20
CA THR A 91 1.43 -7.51 16.14
C THR A 91 0.19 -8.17 15.52
N ARG A 92 0.13 -8.29 14.19
CA ARG A 92 -0.95 -8.96 13.45
C ARG A 92 -2.35 -8.40 13.75
N ILE A 93 -2.47 -7.08 13.92
CA ILE A 93 -3.75 -6.38 14.12
C ILE A 93 -4.17 -5.64 12.85
N GLY A 94 -5.43 -5.88 12.46
CA GLY A 94 -6.19 -5.09 11.49
C GLY A 94 -7.63 -4.98 11.98
N TRP A 95 -8.38 -4.06 11.40
CA TRP A 95 -9.77 -3.85 11.73
C TRP A 95 -10.58 -3.50 10.48
N ALA A 96 -11.87 -3.79 10.55
CA ALA A 96 -12.83 -3.45 9.53
C ALA A 96 -13.89 -2.52 10.11
N ILE A 97 -14.23 -1.46 9.38
CA ILE A 97 -15.41 -0.62 9.65
C ILE A 97 -16.46 -1.03 8.61
N VAL A 98 -17.58 -1.58 9.07
CA VAL A 98 -18.60 -2.19 8.21
C VAL A 98 -19.96 -1.60 8.56
N LYS A 99 -20.64 -1.02 7.57
CA LYS A 99 -21.96 -0.40 7.74
C LYS A 99 -23.06 -1.44 7.88
N ASP A 100 -23.03 -2.48 7.06
CA ASP A 100 -24.03 -3.55 7.06
C ASP A 100 -23.82 -4.51 8.24
N LYS A 101 -24.80 -4.55 9.16
CA LYS A 101 -24.78 -5.38 10.36
C LYS A 101 -24.77 -6.88 10.05
N VAL A 102 -25.41 -7.31 8.97
CA VAL A 102 -25.44 -8.73 8.56
C VAL A 102 -24.07 -9.16 8.07
N ILE A 103 -23.40 -8.31 7.28
CA ILE A 103 -22.02 -8.56 6.84
C ILE A 103 -21.08 -8.58 8.05
N ALA A 104 -21.18 -7.59 8.94
CA ALA A 104 -20.38 -7.53 10.15
C ALA A 104 -20.54 -8.79 11.03
N ALA A 105 -21.78 -9.26 11.23
CA ALA A 105 -22.06 -10.49 11.97
C ALA A 105 -21.42 -11.73 11.32
N LYS A 106 -21.48 -11.85 9.98
CA LYS A 106 -20.81 -12.93 9.25
C LYS A 106 -19.28 -12.87 9.41
N MET A 107 -18.68 -11.68 9.41
CA MET A 107 -17.24 -11.51 9.65
C MET A 107 -16.85 -11.91 11.07
N VAL A 108 -17.64 -11.54 12.08
CA VAL A 108 -17.43 -11.99 13.47
C VAL A 108 -17.50 -13.50 13.55
N LYS A 109 -18.50 -14.12 12.92
CA LYS A 109 -18.64 -15.58 12.91
C LYS A 109 -17.45 -16.27 12.25
N PHE A 110 -16.94 -15.72 11.15
CA PHE A 110 -15.74 -16.23 10.50
C PHE A 110 -14.54 -16.22 11.46
N ILE A 111 -14.28 -15.09 12.14
CA ILE A 111 -13.18 -14.94 13.09
C ILE A 111 -13.32 -15.90 14.29
N GLU A 112 -14.54 -16.07 14.80
CA GLU A 112 -14.85 -17.01 15.88
C GLU A 112 -14.47 -18.44 15.49
N VAL A 113 -14.86 -18.88 14.29
CA VAL A 113 -14.61 -20.24 13.81
C VAL A 113 -13.17 -20.44 13.37
N SER A 114 -12.52 -19.43 12.78
CA SER A 114 -11.18 -19.56 12.22
C SER A 114 -10.08 -19.54 13.28
N SER A 115 -10.23 -18.72 14.32
CA SER A 115 -9.15 -18.45 15.29
C SER A 115 -9.62 -18.17 16.71
N ILE A 116 -10.93 -18.26 16.99
CA ILE A 116 -11.50 -17.96 18.32
C ILE A 116 -11.16 -16.51 18.74
N GLY A 117 -11.18 -15.59 17.77
CA GLY A 117 -10.81 -14.19 18.00
C GLY A 117 -9.34 -13.89 17.68
N VAL A 118 -8.84 -12.84 18.34
CA VAL A 118 -7.50 -12.26 18.14
C VAL A 118 -6.81 -12.13 19.49
N SER A 119 -5.49 -12.35 19.56
CA SER A 119 -4.70 -12.25 20.81
C SER A 119 -5.02 -10.99 21.62
N ARG A 120 -5.25 -11.18 22.92
CA ARG A 120 -5.55 -10.07 23.84
C ARG A 120 -4.34 -9.17 24.05
N GLU A 121 -3.14 -9.73 24.08
CA GLU A 121 -1.86 -9.00 24.16
C GLU A 121 -1.67 -8.12 22.93
N ALA A 122 -1.97 -8.65 21.74
CA ALA A 122 -1.90 -7.89 20.50
C ALA A 122 -2.90 -6.71 20.52
N GLN A 123 -4.13 -6.95 20.98
CA GLN A 123 -5.15 -5.92 21.15
C GLN A 123 -4.72 -4.84 22.17
N LEU A 124 -4.23 -5.25 23.34
CA LEU A 124 -3.78 -4.32 24.40
C LEU A 124 -2.62 -3.45 23.92
N ARG A 125 -1.63 -4.06 23.25
CA ARG A 125 -0.49 -3.33 22.68
C ARG A 125 -0.94 -2.34 21.60
N ALA A 126 -1.80 -2.78 20.68
CA ALA A 126 -2.32 -1.90 19.62
C ALA A 126 -3.13 -0.73 20.22
N ALA A 127 -4.01 -0.99 21.18
CA ALA A 127 -4.79 0.04 21.87
C ALA A 127 -3.90 1.06 22.58
N LYS A 128 -2.84 0.62 23.26
CA LYS A 128 -1.90 1.52 23.95
C LYS A 128 -1.16 2.44 22.98
N VAL A 129 -0.62 1.88 21.89
CA VAL A 129 0.10 2.67 20.87
C VAL A 129 -0.83 3.64 20.16
N LEU A 130 -2.02 3.18 19.73
CA LEU A 130 -3.01 4.04 19.09
C LEU A 130 -3.51 5.14 20.03
N GLY A 131 -3.63 4.86 21.33
CA GLY A 131 -3.94 5.85 22.35
C GLY A 131 -2.92 6.98 22.41
N VAL A 132 -1.62 6.63 22.46
CA VAL A 132 -0.53 7.63 22.44
C VAL A 132 -0.59 8.49 21.17
N ILE A 133 -0.71 7.86 19.99
CA ILE A 133 -0.80 8.59 18.71
C ILE A 133 -2.02 9.52 18.70
N ALA A 134 -3.18 9.05 19.19
CA ALA A 134 -4.40 9.85 19.22
C ALA A 134 -4.29 11.03 20.20
N ASP A 135 -3.62 10.86 21.33
CA ASP A 135 -3.40 11.93 22.31
C ASP A 135 -2.41 12.98 21.77
N GLU A 136 -1.35 12.57 21.07
CA GLU A 136 -0.45 13.49 20.35
C GLU A 136 -1.20 14.31 19.29
N CYS A 137 -2.11 13.69 18.54
CA CYS A 137 -2.89 14.40 17.52
C CYS A 137 -3.91 15.39 18.11
N ARG A 138 -4.32 15.22 19.36
CA ARG A 138 -5.27 16.15 20.04
C ARG A 138 -4.55 17.31 20.72
N ASN A 139 -3.31 17.10 21.18
CA ASN A 139 -2.57 18.07 22.00
C ASN A 139 -1.52 18.80 21.16
N THR A 140 -1.93 19.83 20.42
CA THR A 140 -1.02 20.65 19.59
C THR A 140 -0.06 21.52 20.40
N ASP A 141 -0.24 21.61 21.71
CA ASP A 141 0.61 22.39 22.63
C ASP A 141 1.88 21.65 23.05
N VAL A 142 1.99 20.35 22.73
CA VAL A 142 3.19 19.56 23.04
C VAL A 142 4.32 19.96 22.10
N LYS A 143 5.42 20.47 22.65
CA LYS A 143 6.63 20.79 21.89
C LYS A 143 7.25 19.49 21.34
N GLY A 144 7.08 19.24 20.05
CA GLY A 144 7.69 18.11 19.35
C GLY A 144 6.99 17.80 18.03
N GLU A 145 7.65 17.02 17.19
CA GLU A 145 7.06 16.47 15.97
C GLU A 145 6.12 15.32 16.37
N ASN A 146 4.85 15.37 15.96
CA ASN A 146 3.91 14.26 16.24
C ASN A 146 4.19 13.05 15.32
N PHE A 147 3.63 11.90 15.67
CA PHE A 147 3.81 10.66 14.91
C PHE A 147 3.61 10.79 13.38
N PHE A 148 2.57 11.49 12.95
CA PHE A 148 2.24 11.63 11.52
C PHE A 148 3.09 12.69 10.83
N GLU A 149 3.51 13.75 11.52
CA GLU A 149 4.51 14.69 11.02
C GLU A 149 5.85 13.99 10.78
N TYR A 150 6.31 13.20 11.75
CA TYR A 150 7.52 12.38 11.63
C TYR A 150 7.45 11.45 10.41
N GLY A 151 6.34 10.70 10.28
CA GLY A 151 6.14 9.81 9.15
C GLY A 151 6.14 10.54 7.80
N ARG A 152 5.49 11.70 7.72
CA ARG A 152 5.45 12.53 6.50
C ARG A 152 6.82 13.07 6.14
N ARG A 153 7.55 13.64 7.10
CA ARG A 153 8.89 14.18 6.87
C ARG A 153 9.83 13.08 6.39
N LEU A 154 9.87 11.93 7.08
CA LEU A 154 10.71 10.79 6.69
C LEU A 154 10.40 10.32 5.26
N MET A 155 9.12 10.15 4.93
CA MET A 155 8.72 9.73 3.59
C MET A 155 9.07 10.78 2.53
N SER A 156 8.90 12.06 2.82
CA SER A 156 9.25 13.16 1.92
C SER A 156 10.75 13.21 1.65
N GLU A 157 11.58 13.07 2.69
CA GLU A 157 13.04 12.99 2.58
C GLU A 157 13.48 11.78 1.74
N ARG A 158 12.92 10.59 1.99
CA ARG A 158 13.24 9.37 1.22
C ARG A 158 12.85 9.51 -0.25
N TRP A 159 11.67 10.03 -0.56
CA TRP A 159 11.26 10.24 -1.94
C TRP A 159 12.08 11.33 -2.64
N GLY A 160 12.50 12.37 -1.91
CA GLY A 160 13.45 13.37 -2.39
C GLY A 160 14.79 12.74 -2.76
N LYS A 161 15.39 11.97 -1.85
CA LYS A 161 16.65 11.24 -2.09
C LYS A 161 16.55 10.23 -3.23
N LEU A 162 15.44 9.49 -3.33
CA LEU A 162 15.22 8.56 -4.43
C LEU A 162 15.25 9.27 -5.78
N ARG A 163 14.56 10.41 -5.89
CA ARG A 163 14.54 11.20 -7.14
C ARG A 163 15.91 11.79 -7.46
N GLU A 164 16.58 12.40 -6.49
CA GLU A 164 17.85 13.11 -6.72
C GLU A 164 19.07 12.19 -6.86
N VAL A 165 19.15 11.12 -6.07
CA VAL A 165 20.32 10.24 -6.01
C VAL A 165 20.08 8.96 -6.80
N GLY A 166 18.94 8.30 -6.56
CA GLY A 166 18.64 7.00 -7.18
C GLY A 166 18.26 7.10 -8.66
N MET A 167 17.57 8.17 -9.07
CA MET A 167 16.93 8.27 -10.38
C MET A 167 17.51 9.33 -11.32
N LYS A 168 18.07 10.44 -10.82
CA LYS A 168 18.46 11.60 -11.63
C LYS A 168 19.45 11.28 -12.75
N SER A 169 20.42 10.42 -12.47
CA SER A 169 21.40 9.92 -13.46
C SER A 169 20.96 8.62 -14.12
N ASN A 170 19.88 8.00 -13.63
CA ASN A 170 19.41 6.70 -14.07
C ASN A 170 18.45 6.88 -15.27
N GLY A 171 18.99 6.74 -16.48
CA GLY A 171 18.20 6.77 -17.71
C GLY A 171 17.48 5.45 -18.03
N VAL A 172 17.42 4.49 -17.11
CA VAL A 172 16.88 3.13 -17.31
C VAL A 172 15.46 3.01 -16.76
N PHE A 173 15.19 3.67 -15.62
CA PHE A 173 13.91 3.59 -14.93
C PHE A 173 13.14 4.91 -14.94
N SER A 174 11.83 4.80 -14.77
CA SER A 174 10.92 5.91 -14.54
C SER A 174 10.01 5.63 -13.35
N LEU A 175 9.52 6.70 -12.74
CA LEU A 175 8.56 6.68 -11.63
C LEU A 175 7.23 7.31 -12.07
N PRO A 176 6.09 6.89 -11.48
CA PRO A 176 4.82 7.58 -11.65
C PRO A 176 4.93 9.03 -11.18
N LYS A 177 4.14 9.89 -11.82
CA LYS A 177 3.92 11.24 -11.30
C LYS A 177 2.86 11.17 -10.22
N TYR A 178 3.19 11.73 -9.06
CA TYR A 178 2.28 11.82 -7.93
C TYR A 178 1.69 13.22 -7.87
N PRO A 179 0.36 13.36 -7.89
CA PRO A 179 -0.25 14.67 -7.78
C PRO A 179 -0.02 15.25 -6.38
N ARG A 180 0.15 16.57 -6.35
CA ARG A 180 0.07 17.37 -5.13
C ARG A 180 -1.39 17.68 -4.84
N ASP A 181 -1.82 17.50 -3.60
CA ASP A 181 -3.20 17.75 -3.21
C ASP A 181 -3.28 18.38 -1.81
N TYR A 182 -4.42 19.00 -1.50
CA TYR A 182 -4.70 19.60 -0.20
C TYR A 182 -5.06 18.53 0.82
N CYS A 183 -4.23 18.40 1.84
CA CYS A 183 -4.44 17.45 2.93
C CYS A 183 -5.24 18.10 4.06
N LYS A 184 -6.48 17.63 4.27
CA LYS A 184 -7.35 18.12 5.36
C LYS A 184 -6.85 17.77 6.75
N PHE A 185 -6.03 16.73 6.88
CA PHE A 185 -5.41 16.38 8.17
C PHE A 185 -4.37 17.42 8.59
N THR A 186 -3.65 18.02 7.65
CA THR A 186 -2.46 18.84 7.93
C THR A 186 -2.68 20.31 7.57
N GLY A 187 -3.74 20.62 6.81
CA GLY A 187 -4.08 21.98 6.40
C GLY A 187 -3.21 22.55 5.28
N GLU A 188 -2.42 21.73 4.59
CA GLU A 188 -1.45 22.16 3.59
C GLU A 188 -1.47 21.30 2.31
N TYR A 189 -0.94 21.85 1.22
CA TYR A 189 -0.72 21.11 -0.01
C TYR A 189 0.53 20.24 0.09
N THR A 190 0.36 18.92 -0.02
CA THR A 190 1.43 17.94 0.12
C THR A 190 1.47 16.97 -1.06
N ASP A 191 2.65 16.46 -1.37
CA ASP A 191 2.84 15.45 -2.40
C ASP A 191 2.47 14.06 -1.85
N SER A 192 1.93 13.19 -2.70
CA SER A 192 1.81 11.78 -2.32
C SER A 192 3.20 11.14 -2.31
N ASN A 193 3.53 10.49 -1.19
CA ASN A 193 4.81 9.80 -0.97
C ASN A 193 4.54 8.33 -0.60
N PRO A 194 4.16 7.48 -1.56
CA PRO A 194 3.70 6.12 -1.29
C PRO A 194 4.71 5.25 -0.56
N ALA A 195 4.23 4.19 0.09
CA ALA A 195 5.05 3.19 0.75
C ALA A 195 6.01 2.42 -0.18
N PHE A 196 5.79 2.49 -1.50
CA PHE A 196 6.56 1.78 -2.50
C PHE A 196 6.92 2.68 -3.67
N ALA A 197 8.13 2.51 -4.17
CA ALA A 197 8.52 3.02 -5.48
C ALA A 197 8.08 2.00 -6.54
N TRP A 198 7.24 2.45 -7.47
CA TRP A 198 6.78 1.63 -8.59
C TRP A 198 7.61 1.95 -9.83
N LEU A 199 8.71 1.22 -10.01
CA LEU A 199 9.66 1.49 -11.09
C LEU A 199 9.17 0.85 -12.38
N LYS A 200 9.32 1.58 -13.49
CA LYS A 200 9.15 1.07 -14.86
C LYS A 200 10.48 1.17 -15.61
N SER A 201 10.97 0.06 -16.15
CA SER A 201 12.12 0.02 -17.05
C SER A 201 11.74 0.37 -18.50
N LYS A 202 12.74 0.57 -19.36
CA LYS A 202 12.52 0.61 -20.81
C LYS A 202 11.89 -0.69 -21.32
N GLU A 203 11.20 -0.58 -22.47
CA GLU A 203 10.59 -1.73 -23.14
C GLU A 203 11.62 -2.83 -23.44
N GLY A 204 11.17 -4.09 -23.36
CA GLY A 204 12.01 -5.26 -23.57
C GLY A 204 12.86 -5.69 -22.38
N LEU A 205 12.92 -4.91 -21.29
CA LEU A 205 13.66 -5.28 -20.09
C LEU A 205 12.74 -5.89 -19.02
N ASN A 206 13.18 -6.99 -18.42
CA ASN A 206 12.57 -7.50 -17.20
C ASN A 206 13.15 -6.75 -15.99
N CYS A 207 12.34 -5.87 -15.40
CA CYS A 207 12.76 -4.93 -14.37
C CYS A 207 13.22 -5.62 -13.07
N GLU A 208 12.55 -6.71 -12.69
CA GLU A 208 12.92 -7.49 -11.49
C GLU A 208 14.25 -8.22 -11.68
N ASN A 209 14.43 -8.90 -12.81
CA ASN A 209 15.67 -9.60 -13.13
C ASN A 209 16.84 -8.61 -13.23
N LEU A 210 16.65 -7.50 -13.93
CA LEU A 210 17.66 -6.45 -14.09
C LEU A 210 18.20 -5.96 -12.74
N LEU A 211 17.30 -5.57 -11.82
CA LEU A 211 17.68 -5.08 -10.50
C LEU A 211 18.35 -6.15 -9.63
N ARG A 212 17.91 -7.41 -9.75
CA ARG A 212 18.51 -8.53 -9.02
C ARG A 212 19.90 -8.86 -9.56
N ASP A 213 20.07 -8.88 -10.87
CA ASP A 213 21.26 -9.42 -11.52
C ASP A 213 22.41 -8.40 -11.53
N GLU A 214 22.13 -7.14 -11.92
CA GLU A 214 23.13 -6.05 -11.94
C GLU A 214 23.46 -5.50 -10.54
N SER A 215 22.47 -5.45 -9.64
CA SER A 215 22.60 -4.64 -8.42
C SER A 215 22.21 -5.35 -7.14
N LYS A 216 21.85 -6.65 -7.21
CA LYS A 216 21.46 -7.45 -6.03
C LYS A 216 20.33 -6.80 -5.24
N ILE A 217 19.43 -6.08 -5.92
CA ILE A 217 18.22 -5.49 -5.33
C ILE A 217 17.08 -6.48 -5.56
N ILE A 218 16.53 -7.03 -4.48
CA ILE A 218 15.39 -7.95 -4.54
C ILE A 218 14.11 -7.11 -4.50
N THR A 219 13.23 -7.35 -5.47
CA THR A 219 11.99 -6.59 -5.66
C THR A 219 10.79 -7.52 -5.82
N ARG A 220 9.62 -6.98 -6.18
CA ARG A 220 8.49 -7.79 -6.63
C ARG A 220 8.07 -7.35 -8.02
N GLY A 221 8.24 -8.23 -9.01
CA GLY A 221 7.95 -7.92 -10.40
C GLY A 221 6.47 -7.65 -10.69
N GLY A 222 6.25 -6.90 -11.77
CA GLY A 222 4.95 -6.49 -12.29
C GLY A 222 3.89 -7.58 -12.44
N PRO A 223 4.25 -8.80 -12.89
CA PRO A 223 3.28 -9.90 -13.02
C PRO A 223 2.58 -10.26 -11.70
N SER A 224 3.23 -10.04 -10.55
CA SER A 224 2.60 -10.24 -9.24
C SER A 224 1.46 -9.27 -8.94
N PHE A 225 1.36 -8.18 -9.70
CA PHE A 225 0.38 -7.10 -9.59
C PHE A 225 -0.54 -7.00 -10.82
N GLY A 226 -0.48 -7.98 -11.73
CA GLY A 226 -1.33 -8.01 -12.92
C GLY A 226 -0.85 -7.12 -14.08
N VAL A 227 0.41 -6.68 -14.07
CA VAL A 227 1.02 -5.96 -15.21
C VAL A 227 2.22 -6.70 -15.77
N ASP A 228 2.79 -6.21 -16.87
CA ASP A 228 3.95 -6.83 -17.52
C ASP A 228 5.26 -6.72 -16.68
N SER A 229 6.30 -7.41 -17.14
CA SER A 229 7.61 -7.49 -16.46
C SER A 229 8.46 -6.21 -16.55
N THR A 230 8.02 -5.17 -17.25
CA THR A 230 8.72 -3.87 -17.27
C THR A 230 8.53 -3.11 -15.98
N TYR A 231 7.65 -3.56 -15.09
CA TYR A 231 7.42 -2.94 -13.79
C TYR A 231 8.00 -3.75 -12.63
N THR A 232 8.38 -3.08 -11.55
CA THR A 232 8.67 -3.73 -10.27
C THR A 232 8.42 -2.80 -9.08
N ARG A 233 8.10 -3.40 -7.94
CA ARG A 233 7.82 -2.69 -6.68
C ARG A 233 9.01 -2.77 -5.73
N VAL A 234 9.47 -1.62 -5.27
CA VAL A 234 10.54 -1.47 -4.28
C VAL A 234 9.98 -0.85 -2.99
N SER A 235 10.37 -1.38 -1.83
CA SER A 235 9.92 -0.87 -0.53
C SER A 235 10.64 0.42 -0.16
N MET A 236 9.88 1.45 0.23
CA MET A 236 10.39 2.70 0.80
C MET A 236 10.38 2.70 2.33
N LEU A 237 10.02 1.57 2.95
CA LEU A 237 9.79 1.44 4.40
C LEU A 237 10.85 0.61 5.13
N SER A 238 12.00 0.35 4.50
CA SER A 238 13.12 -0.38 5.12
C SER A 238 13.84 0.47 6.16
N ARG A 239 14.85 -0.08 6.84
CA ARG A 239 15.74 0.74 7.70
C ARG A 239 16.56 1.71 6.85
N ASP A 240 17.06 2.78 7.46
CA ASP A 240 17.83 3.81 6.75
C ASP A 240 19.05 3.22 6.05
N VAL A 241 19.80 2.34 6.71
CA VAL A 241 20.98 1.67 6.12
C VAL A 241 20.62 0.87 4.86
N GLU A 242 19.47 0.20 4.86
CA GLU A 242 18.99 -0.57 3.71
C GLU A 242 18.49 0.36 2.60
N PHE A 243 17.90 1.50 2.96
CA PHE A 243 17.42 2.51 2.03
C PHE A 243 18.59 3.24 1.34
N GLU A 244 19.62 3.65 2.08
CA GLU A 244 20.81 4.28 1.48
C GLU A 244 21.54 3.30 0.55
N LEU A 245 21.68 2.03 0.95
CA LEU A 245 22.25 1.00 0.07
C LEU A 245 21.40 0.76 -1.19
N LEU A 246 20.07 0.85 -1.08
CA LEU A 246 19.18 0.82 -2.24
C LEU A 246 19.49 1.97 -3.19
N LEU A 247 19.65 3.20 -2.70
CA LEU A 247 19.94 4.37 -3.54
C LEU A 247 21.26 4.21 -4.29
N GLU A 248 22.32 3.84 -3.58
CA GLU A 248 23.66 3.61 -4.16
C GLU A 248 23.60 2.57 -5.29
N ARG A 249 22.96 1.43 -5.02
CA ARG A 249 22.85 0.33 -5.98
C ARG A 249 21.96 0.70 -7.16
N LEU A 250 20.86 1.40 -6.92
CA LEU A 250 19.92 1.81 -7.97
C LEU A 250 20.56 2.85 -8.90
N ALA A 251 21.34 3.79 -8.37
CA ALA A 251 22.08 4.78 -9.16
C ALA A 251 23.14 4.15 -10.08
N ALA A 252 23.65 2.96 -9.72
CA ALA A 252 24.67 2.25 -10.48
C ALA A 252 24.12 1.37 -11.62
N VAL A 253 22.80 1.17 -11.72
CA VAL A 253 22.17 0.33 -12.77
C VAL A 253 22.36 0.97 -14.13
N ARG A 254 22.81 0.20 -15.12
CA ARG A 254 23.08 0.69 -16.49
C ARG A 254 22.11 0.16 -17.53
N GLY A 255 21.38 -0.91 -17.23
CA GLY A 255 20.43 -1.51 -18.18
C GLY A 255 21.14 -2.29 -19.29
N THR A 256 22.33 -2.82 -19.01
CA THR A 256 23.09 -3.66 -19.91
C THR A 256 22.51 -5.07 -19.85
N VAL A 257 21.75 -5.46 -20.88
CA VAL A 257 21.35 -6.85 -21.06
C VAL A 257 22.62 -7.65 -21.29
N ASN A 258 23.03 -8.48 -20.33
CA ASN A 258 23.95 -9.56 -20.62
C ASN A 258 23.24 -10.47 -21.62
N GLY A 259 23.61 -10.31 -22.90
CA GLY A 259 23.07 -11.11 -23.99
C GLY A 259 23.36 -12.59 -23.73
N ASN A 260 22.31 -13.39 -23.90
CA ASN A 260 22.37 -14.77 -24.37
C ASN A 260 21.19 -14.96 -25.29
#